data_AF-A0A7C1Y1P2-F1
#
_entry.id   AF-A0A7C1Y1P2-F1
#
_cell.length_a   1.000
_cell.length_b   1.000
_cell.length_c   1.000
_cell.angle_alpha   90.00
_cell.angle_beta   90.00
_cell.angle_gamma   90.00
#
_symmetry.space_group_name_H-M   'P 1'
#
loop_
_entity.id
_entity.type
_entity.pdbx_description
1 polymer ?
#
loop_
_entity_poly.entity_id
_entity_poly.type
_entity_poly.pdbx_seq_one_letter_code
_entity_poly.pdbx_strand_id
1 'polypeptide(L)'
;MCKKTISLISLVLVLALAGNASAELVAQWKLDEGGGTTALDATGNGNDGTLEDDPVVVLGQFGQALQFDGSRVTIPGSDSLTPDLFQGSFTLSGWINPTRTGNTWQQIF
;
A
#
# COMPACT_ATOMS: atom_id res chain seq x y z
N MET A 1 -8.08 -19.50 46.75
CA MET A 1 -7.17 -18.74 45.87
C MET A 1 -7.30 -19.14 44.39
N CYS A 2 -8.51 -19.35 43.85
CA CYS A 2 -8.69 -19.93 42.49
C CYS A 2 -9.56 -19.09 41.53
N LYS A 3 -9.98 -17.87 41.92
CA LYS A 3 -10.86 -17.02 41.08
C LYS A 3 -10.14 -15.86 40.36
N LYS A 4 -8.96 -15.45 40.85
CA LYS A 4 -8.20 -14.32 40.27
C LYS A 4 -7.31 -14.72 39.09
N THR A 5 -6.89 -15.99 39.01
CA THR A 5 -6.02 -16.51 37.93
C THR A 5 -6.80 -16.82 36.64
N ILE A 6 -8.05 -17.28 36.75
CA ILE A 6 -8.92 -17.56 35.60
C ILE A 6 -9.28 -16.26 34.86
N SER A 7 -9.56 -15.18 35.60
CA SER A 7 -9.89 -13.86 35.01
C SER A 7 -8.70 -13.23 34.26
N LEU A 8 -7.48 -13.40 34.77
CA LEU A 8 -6.26 -12.87 34.13
C LEU A 8 -5.91 -13.63 32.84
N ILE A 9 -6.10 -14.96 32.83
CA ILE A 9 -5.86 -15.79 31.63
C ILE A 9 -6.92 -15.51 30.56
N SER A 10 -8.20 -15.34 30.93
CA SER A 10 -9.23 -14.92 29.98
C SER A 10 -9.00 -13.50 29.43
N LEU A 11 -8.48 -12.56 30.23
CA LEU A 11 -8.18 -11.21 29.74
C LEU A 11 -6.99 -11.19 28.76
N VAL A 12 -5.96 -12.01 29.00
CA VAL A 12 -4.79 -12.15 28.11
C VAL A 12 -5.14 -12.91 26.83
N LEU A 13 -6.04 -13.91 26.89
CA LEU A 13 -6.49 -14.66 25.72
C LEU A 13 -7.43 -13.83 24.82
N VAL A 14 -8.23 -12.94 25.40
CA VAL A 14 -9.12 -12.04 24.63
C VAL A 14 -8.33 -10.93 23.92
N LEU A 15 -7.23 -10.42 24.50
CA LEU A 15 -6.34 -9.48 23.81
C LEU A 15 -5.59 -10.12 22.63
N ALA A 16 -5.34 -11.43 22.67
CA ALA A 16 -4.69 -12.16 21.58
C ALA A 16 -5.64 -12.55 20.43
N LEU A 17 -6.95 -12.34 20.60
CA LEU A 17 -8.00 -12.68 19.63
C LEU A 17 -8.70 -11.44 19.06
N ALA A 18 -8.22 -10.23 19.36
CA ALA A 18 -8.49 -9.08 18.52
C ALA A 18 -7.72 -9.29 17.21
N GLY A 19 -8.20 -10.23 16.39
CA GLY A 19 -7.76 -10.34 15.01
C GLY A 19 -7.95 -8.98 14.39
N ASN A 20 -6.86 -8.40 13.91
CA ASN A 20 -6.90 -7.20 13.11
C ASN A 20 -7.74 -7.51 11.87
N ALA A 21 -9.06 -7.31 11.96
CA ALA A 21 -9.91 -7.21 10.79
C ALA A 21 -9.63 -5.87 10.10
N SER A 22 -8.37 -5.67 9.69
CA SER A 22 -8.11 -4.94 8.47
C SER A 22 -8.68 -5.83 7.39
N ALA A 23 -9.41 -5.29 6.41
CA ALA A 23 -9.40 -5.93 5.11
C ALA A 23 -7.92 -6.22 4.80
N GLU A 24 -7.55 -7.46 4.49
CA GLU A 24 -6.14 -7.81 4.31
C GLU A 24 -5.58 -6.87 3.25
N LEU A 25 -4.69 -5.97 3.69
CA LEU A 25 -4.12 -4.96 2.82
C LEU A 25 -3.25 -5.72 1.82
N VAL A 26 -3.70 -5.78 0.57
CA VAL A 26 -3.06 -6.60 -0.46
C VAL A 26 -1.72 -6.01 -0.89
N ALA A 27 -1.64 -4.68 -1.00
CA ALA A 27 -0.40 -3.97 -1.32
C ALA A 27 -0.43 -2.53 -0.79
N GLN A 28 0.76 -2.02 -0.47
CA GLN A 28 0.96 -0.62 -0.09
C GLN A 28 2.31 -0.10 -0.56
N TRP A 29 2.28 0.85 -1.50
CA TRP A 29 3.48 1.56 -1.95
C TRP A 29 3.49 2.97 -1.36
N LYS A 30 4.54 3.28 -0.60
CA LYS A 30 4.73 4.61 0.00
C LYS A 30 5.39 5.58 -0.96
N LEU A 31 6.22 5.05 -1.87
CA LEU A 31 6.95 5.82 -2.88
C LEU A 31 7.90 6.87 -2.25
N ASP A 32 8.47 6.53 -1.08
CA ASP A 32 9.28 7.41 -0.25
C ASP A 32 10.69 6.87 0.02
N GLU A 33 11.15 5.86 -0.73
CA GLU A 33 12.41 5.16 -0.56
C GLU A 33 13.65 6.07 -0.75
N GLY A 34 13.48 7.24 -1.39
CA GLY A 34 14.52 8.25 -1.53
C GLY A 34 15.61 7.93 -2.56
N GLY A 35 15.42 6.87 -3.35
CA GLY A 35 16.31 6.49 -4.46
C GLY A 35 16.20 5.00 -4.84
N GLY A 36 16.92 4.62 -5.89
CA GLY A 36 16.86 3.27 -6.47
C GLY A 36 15.75 3.12 -7.52
N THR A 37 15.53 1.88 -7.96
CA THR A 37 14.60 1.56 -9.05
C THR A 37 13.42 0.71 -8.58
N THR A 38 13.16 0.64 -7.27
CA THR A 38 12.17 -0.25 -6.68
C THR A 38 11.20 0.53 -5.81
N ALA A 39 9.90 0.36 -6.05
CA ALA A 39 8.84 0.79 -5.15
C ALA A 39 8.47 -0.38 -4.24
N LEU A 40 8.78 -0.29 -2.96
CA LEU A 40 8.63 -1.44 -2.06
C LEU A 40 7.16 -1.59 -1.62
N ASP A 41 6.68 -2.82 -1.62
CA ASP A 41 5.40 -3.18 -1.03
C ASP A 41 5.56 -3.35 0.49
N ALA A 42 5.06 -2.37 1.24
CA ALA A 42 5.17 -2.32 2.69
C ALA A 42 4.35 -3.43 3.39
N THR A 43 3.47 -4.14 2.68
CA THR A 43 2.70 -5.26 3.26
C THR A 43 3.53 -6.53 3.40
N GLY A 44 4.61 -6.66 2.62
CA GLY A 44 5.43 -7.86 2.56
C GLY A 44 4.84 -8.97 1.67
N ASN A 45 3.78 -8.70 0.91
CA ASN A 45 3.17 -9.67 -0.01
C ASN A 45 3.95 -9.85 -1.32
N GLY A 46 5.09 -9.16 -1.47
CA GLY A 46 5.99 -9.30 -2.61
C GLY A 46 5.49 -8.58 -3.87
N ASN A 47 4.59 -7.61 -3.73
CA ASN A 47 4.06 -6.83 -4.84
C ASN A 47 4.96 -5.61 -5.16
N ASP A 48 6.29 -5.78 -5.08
CA ASP A 48 7.23 -4.70 -5.34
C ASP A 48 7.11 -4.20 -6.79
N GLY A 49 7.17 -2.89 -6.94
CA GLY A 49 7.17 -2.21 -8.22
C GLY A 49 8.56 -1.90 -8.75
N THR A 50 8.67 -1.78 -10.06
CA THR A 50 9.87 -1.27 -10.73
C THR A 50 9.61 0.15 -11.23
N LEU A 51 10.49 1.09 -10.88
CA LEU A 51 10.46 2.45 -11.43
C LEU A 51 11.07 2.42 -12.84
N GLU A 52 10.34 2.97 -13.80
CA GLU A 52 10.74 3.03 -15.21
C GLU A 52 10.79 4.49 -15.69
N ASP A 53 11.76 4.78 -16.56
CA ASP A 53 12.03 6.10 -17.14
C ASP A 53 12.32 7.21 -16.09
N ASP A 54 12.93 6.83 -14.97
CA ASP A 54 13.45 7.72 -13.91
C ASP A 54 12.44 8.74 -13.31
N PRO A 55 11.42 8.28 -12.55
CA PRO A 55 10.57 9.19 -11.77
C PRO A 55 11.37 10.07 -10.81
N VAL A 56 10.96 11.33 -10.67
CA VAL A 56 11.67 12.30 -9.84
C VAL A 56 11.15 12.24 -8.41
N VAL A 57 12.05 12.09 -7.44
CA VAL A 57 11.70 12.16 -6.02
C VAL A 57 11.43 13.61 -5.62
N VAL A 58 10.26 13.86 -5.02
CA VAL A 58 9.81 15.17 -4.55
C VAL A 58 9.27 15.08 -3.12
N LEU A 59 8.97 16.21 -2.49
CA LEU A 59 8.25 16.22 -1.22
C LEU A 59 6.80 15.79 -1.44
N GLY A 60 6.37 14.77 -0.70
CA GLY A 60 5.03 14.20 -0.76
C GLY A 60 4.12 14.70 0.36
N GLN A 61 2.90 14.15 0.41
CA GLN A 61 2.00 14.36 1.54
C GLN A 61 2.61 13.83 2.85
N PHE A 62 3.32 12.70 2.77
CA PHE A 62 4.08 12.12 3.87
C PHE A 62 5.52 11.91 3.42
N GLY A 63 6.46 12.66 3.97
CA GLY A 63 7.87 12.55 3.60
C GLY A 63 8.10 12.87 2.11
N GLN A 64 8.33 11.84 1.31
CA GLN A 64 8.63 11.93 -0.12
C GLN A 64 7.50 11.35 -0.97
N ALA A 65 7.53 11.65 -2.26
CA ALA A 65 6.68 11.05 -3.28
C ALA A 65 7.44 10.99 -4.61
N LEU A 66 6.86 10.29 -5.59
CA LEU A 66 7.35 10.31 -6.96
C LEU A 66 6.52 11.26 -7.82
N GLN A 67 7.21 12.10 -8.58
CA GLN A 67 6.66 12.88 -9.67
C GLN A 67 6.90 12.14 -10.98
N PHE A 68 5.82 11.94 -11.73
CA PHE A 68 5.84 11.27 -13.02
C PHE A 68 5.75 12.28 -14.16
N ASP A 69 6.71 12.23 -15.09
CA ASP A 69 6.71 12.99 -16.35
C ASP A 69 7.13 12.07 -17.50
N GLY A 70 6.17 11.28 -18.00
CA GLY A 70 6.43 10.20 -18.96
C GLY A 70 6.96 8.90 -18.30
N SER A 71 7.32 8.96 -17.03
CA SER A 71 7.77 7.84 -16.20
C SER A 71 6.64 7.14 -15.45
N ARG A 72 6.91 5.94 -14.89
CA ARG A 72 5.90 5.13 -14.20
C ARG A 72 6.51 4.21 -13.13
N VAL A 73 5.63 3.58 -12.36
CA VAL A 73 5.95 2.37 -11.58
C VAL A 73 5.17 1.20 -12.17
N THR A 74 5.86 0.15 -12.57
CA THR A 74 5.23 -1.08 -13.06
C THR A 74 5.16 -2.10 -11.94
N ILE A 75 3.95 -2.55 -11.62
CA ILE A 75 3.70 -3.67 -10.68
C ILE A 75 3.36 -4.91 -11.50
N PRO A 76 4.14 -6.00 -11.41
CA PRO A 76 3.79 -7.26 -12.08
C PRO A 76 2.54 -7.88 -11.44
N GLY A 77 1.72 -8.55 -12.25
CA GLY A 77 0.61 -9.34 -11.72
C GLY A 77 1.12 -10.46 -10.82
N SER A 78 0.43 -10.67 -9.69
CA SER A 78 0.76 -11.69 -8.69
C SER A 78 -0.49 -12.41 -8.22
N ASP A 79 -0.34 -13.57 -7.57
CA ASP A 79 -1.47 -14.31 -7.01
C ASP A 79 -2.21 -13.53 -5.91
N SER A 80 -1.55 -12.59 -5.24
CA SER A 80 -2.18 -11.72 -4.24
C SER A 80 -2.94 -10.57 -4.87
N LEU A 81 -2.48 -10.02 -6.00
CA LEU A 81 -3.16 -8.92 -6.70
C LEU A 81 -4.28 -9.40 -7.65
N THR A 82 -4.10 -10.56 -8.28
CA THR A 82 -4.92 -11.02 -9.41
C THR A 82 -6.40 -11.29 -9.07
N PRO A 83 -6.72 -11.95 -7.94
CA PRO A 83 -8.10 -12.20 -7.55
C PRO A 83 -8.89 -10.92 -7.29
N ASP A 84 -8.28 -9.93 -6.63
CA ASP A 84 -8.99 -8.76 -6.14
C ASP A 84 -9.00 -7.59 -7.14
N LEU A 85 -7.86 -7.28 -7.77
CA LEU A 85 -7.77 -6.13 -8.70
C LEU A 85 -8.38 -6.39 -10.07
N PHE A 86 -8.41 -7.65 -10.53
CA PHE A 86 -8.81 -7.96 -11.91
C PHE A 86 -10.03 -8.88 -12.04
N GLN A 87 -10.44 -9.53 -10.95
CA GLN A 87 -11.55 -10.50 -10.96
C GLN A 87 -12.59 -10.27 -9.86
N GLY A 88 -12.33 -9.35 -8.92
CA GLY A 88 -13.13 -9.15 -7.72
C GLY A 88 -13.50 -7.69 -7.46
N SER A 89 -14.05 -7.45 -6.27
CA SER A 89 -14.27 -6.11 -5.75
C SER A 89 -13.03 -5.65 -5.01
N PHE A 90 -12.54 -4.46 -5.31
CA PHE A 90 -11.39 -3.88 -4.64
C PHE A 90 -11.66 -2.46 -4.17
N THR A 91 -10.82 -1.99 -3.26
CA THR A 91 -10.72 -0.57 -2.87
C THR A 91 -9.31 -0.09 -3.18
N LEU A 92 -9.19 1.05 -3.85
CA LEU A 92 -7.92 1.75 -4.03
C LEU A 92 -8.01 3.10 -3.31
N SER A 93 -6.94 3.49 -2.62
CA SER A 93 -6.82 4.80 -2.00
C SER A 93 -5.38 5.30 -2.11
N GLY A 94 -5.19 6.59 -2.32
CA GLY A 94 -3.85 7.17 -2.45
C GLY A 94 -3.86 8.70 -2.47
N TRP A 95 -2.69 9.28 -2.23
CA TRP A 95 -2.44 10.72 -2.35
C TRP A 95 -1.91 11.03 -3.74
N ILE A 96 -2.55 11.96 -4.44
CA ILE A 96 -2.21 12.33 -5.81
C ILE A 96 -2.24 13.86 -5.90
N ASN A 97 -1.21 14.46 -6.51
CA ASN A 97 -1.14 15.90 -6.77
C ASN A 97 -1.04 16.15 -8.29
N PRO A 98 -2.16 16.35 -8.99
CA PRO A 98 -2.14 16.57 -10.43
C PRO A 98 -1.54 17.93 -10.79
N THR A 99 -0.49 17.95 -11.63
CA THR A 99 0.23 19.17 -12.00
C THR A 99 -0.21 19.78 -13.35
N ARG A 100 -1.07 19.10 -14.13
CA ARG A 100 -1.49 19.57 -15.46
C ARG A 100 -2.71 20.50 -15.43
N THR A 101 -2.59 21.63 -16.11
CA THR A 101 -3.64 22.63 -16.33
C THR A 101 -4.43 22.33 -17.62
N GLY A 102 -5.69 21.88 -17.54
CA GLY A 102 -6.59 21.73 -18.71
C GLY A 102 -7.78 20.77 -18.53
N ASN A 103 -8.77 20.84 -19.43
CA ASN A 103 -10.09 20.16 -19.34
C ASN A 103 -10.16 18.78 -20.03
N THR A 104 -9.12 17.96 -19.94
CA THR A 104 -9.14 16.58 -20.47
C THR A 104 -9.11 15.60 -19.31
N TRP A 105 -9.89 14.52 -19.41
CA TRP A 105 -9.82 13.38 -18.50
C TRP A 105 -8.36 12.97 -18.24
N GLN A 106 -8.02 12.76 -16.97
CA GLN A 106 -6.73 12.22 -16.57
C GLN A 106 -6.96 10.81 -16.06
N GLN A 107 -6.18 9.88 -16.59
CA GLN A 107 -6.15 8.49 -16.14
C GLN A 107 -4.95 8.34 -15.22
N ILE A 108 -5.17 7.64 -14.11
CA ILE A 108 -4.12 7.19 -13.20
C ILE A 108 -3.78 5.78 -13.69
N PHE A 109 -2.58 5.59 -14.25
CA PHE A 109 -2.04 4.28 -14.59
C PHE A 109 -0.82 4.01 -13.71
#